data_AF-A0A842NR47-F1
#
_entry.id   AF-A0A842NR47-F1
#
_cell.length_a   1.000
_cell.length_b   1.000
_cell.length_c   1.000
_cell.angle_alpha   90.00
_cell.angle_beta   90.00
_cell.angle_gamma   90.00
#
_symmetry.space_group_name_H-M   'P 1'
#
loop_
_entity.id
_entity.type
_entity.pdbx_description
1 polymer ?
#
loop_
_entity_poly.entity_id
_entity_poly.type
_entity_poly.pdbx_seq_one_letter_code
_entity_poly.pdbx_strand_id
1 'polypeptide(L)'
;SWLHQSRLAAEFEFKALQLMYDAGVSVPKPIHQNRHVIIMEFIKGVQLSDIISLEEPEEFLMSILDNMRIVYKAGVIHTDLSEYNIMIDEDGKDWIIDWPQYILTKHHNAEEILARDIGNVARFFKRKHGTTMSIQEAVDYVKTG
;
A
#
# COMPACT_ATOMS: atom_id res chain seq x y z
N SER A 1 -17.08 -4.52 -21.77
CA SER A 1 -17.07 -3.08 -22.10
C SER A 1 -16.33 -2.33 -20.99
N TRP A 2 -15.91 -1.08 -21.25
CA TRP A 2 -15.22 -0.24 -20.27
C TRP A 2 -16.02 -0.08 -18.96
N LEU A 3 -17.32 0.24 -19.07
CA LEU A 3 -18.21 0.39 -17.91
C LEU A 3 -18.28 -0.86 -17.01
N HIS A 4 -18.21 -2.06 -17.59
CA HIS A 4 -18.22 -3.30 -16.81
C HIS A 4 -16.91 -3.49 -16.03
N GLN A 5 -15.76 -3.20 -16.66
CA GLN A 5 -14.46 -3.31 -16.01
C GLN A 5 -14.30 -2.30 -14.88
N SER A 6 -14.72 -1.04 -15.08
CA SER A 6 -14.71 -0.02 -14.04
C SER A 6 -15.56 -0.40 -12.83
N ARG A 7 -16.71 -1.06 -13.06
CA ARG A 7 -17.53 -1.59 -11.97
C ARG A 7 -16.81 -2.68 -11.18
N LEU A 8 -16.22 -3.65 -11.88
CA LEU A 8 -15.50 -4.74 -11.23
C LEU A 8 -14.31 -4.22 -10.42
N ALA A 9 -13.52 -3.29 -10.97
CA ALA A 9 -12.40 -2.67 -10.26
C ALA A 9 -12.85 -2.03 -8.93
N ALA A 10 -13.92 -1.24 -8.95
CA ALA A 10 -14.46 -0.65 -7.73
C ALA A 10 -14.99 -1.70 -6.72
N GLU A 11 -15.62 -2.78 -7.20
CA GLU A 11 -16.06 -3.89 -6.33
C GLU A 11 -14.86 -4.63 -5.70
N PHE A 12 -13.76 -4.78 -6.43
CA PHE A 12 -12.52 -5.41 -5.93
C PHE A 12 -11.81 -4.50 -4.93
N GLU A 13 -11.60 -3.24 -5.26
CA GLU A 13 -10.95 -2.25 -4.39
C GLU A 13 -11.74 -2.05 -3.09
N PHE A 14 -13.06 -1.95 -3.15
CA PHE A 14 -13.88 -1.82 -1.93
C PHE A 14 -13.71 -3.03 -1.00
N LYS A 15 -13.69 -4.25 -1.55
CA LYS A 15 -13.43 -5.48 -0.75
C LYS A 15 -12.03 -5.49 -0.16
N ALA A 16 -11.04 -5.03 -0.91
CA ALA A 16 -9.67 -4.92 -0.42
C ALA A 16 -9.59 -3.93 0.75
N LEU A 17 -10.15 -2.73 0.59
CA LEU A 17 -10.21 -1.72 1.63
C LEU A 17 -10.91 -2.24 2.89
N GLN A 18 -12.01 -2.99 2.76
CA GLN A 18 -12.69 -3.60 3.92
C GLN A 18 -11.77 -4.58 4.65
N LEU A 19 -11.14 -5.50 3.92
CA LEU A 19 -10.25 -6.50 4.50
C LEU A 19 -9.03 -5.86 5.17
N MET A 20 -8.43 -4.85 4.55
CA MET A 20 -7.24 -4.17 5.07
C MET A 20 -7.59 -3.27 6.28
N TYR A 21 -8.72 -2.58 6.23
CA TYR A 21 -9.23 -1.79 7.35
C TYR A 21 -9.51 -2.67 8.58
N ASP A 22 -10.20 -3.80 8.38
CA ASP A 22 -10.50 -4.76 9.45
C ASP A 22 -9.23 -5.43 10.01
N ALA A 23 -8.19 -5.59 9.18
CA ALA A 23 -6.89 -6.11 9.60
C ALA A 23 -6.03 -5.08 10.36
N GLY A 24 -6.45 -3.81 10.43
CA GLY A 24 -5.72 -2.74 11.11
C GLY A 24 -4.63 -2.08 10.27
N VAL A 25 -4.64 -2.27 8.95
CA VAL A 25 -3.76 -1.54 8.02
C VAL A 25 -4.23 -0.09 7.94
N SER A 26 -3.30 0.87 7.86
CA SER A 26 -3.60 2.26 7.54
C SER A 26 -4.11 2.40 6.09
N VAL A 27 -5.39 2.15 5.90
CA VAL A 27 -6.13 2.43 4.66
C VAL A 27 -7.31 3.36 4.96
N PRO A 28 -7.79 4.16 4.00
CA PRO A 28 -8.98 4.98 4.21
C PRO A 28 -10.16 4.10 4.57
N LYS A 29 -10.93 4.47 5.61
CA LYS A 29 -12.13 3.71 5.99
C LYS A 29 -13.10 3.60 4.81
N PRO A 30 -13.42 2.39 4.32
CA PRO A 30 -14.43 2.22 3.29
C PRO A 30 -15.83 2.48 3.85
N ILE A 31 -16.65 3.28 3.16
CA ILE A 31 -18.01 3.65 3.60
C ILE A 31 -19.05 2.93 2.74
N HIS A 32 -18.96 3.06 1.41
CA HIS A 32 -19.92 2.43 0.49
C HIS A 32 -19.33 2.27 -0.91
N GLN A 33 -19.90 1.36 -1.70
CA GLN A 33 -19.57 1.22 -3.12
C GLN A 33 -20.85 1.06 -3.95
N ASN A 34 -20.90 1.74 -5.10
CA ASN A 34 -21.98 1.61 -6.06
C ASN A 34 -21.44 1.78 -7.49
N ARG A 35 -21.67 0.76 -8.32
CA ARG A 35 -21.13 0.68 -9.68
C ARG A 35 -19.61 0.85 -9.70
N HIS A 36 -19.10 1.97 -10.21
CA HIS A 36 -17.67 2.25 -10.36
C HIS A 36 -17.19 3.30 -9.35
N VAL A 37 -18.00 3.60 -8.33
CA VAL A 37 -17.73 4.66 -7.35
C VAL A 37 -17.58 4.03 -5.97
N ILE A 38 -16.54 4.44 -5.27
CA ILE A 38 -16.27 4.12 -3.86
C ILE A 38 -16.38 5.42 -3.05
N ILE A 39 -17.05 5.35 -1.92
CA ILE A 39 -17.05 6.38 -0.89
C ILE A 39 -16.21 5.83 0.26
N MET A 40 -15.24 6.63 0.70
CA MET A 40 -14.30 6.29 1.77
C MET A 40 -13.90 7.54 2.55
N GLU A 41 -13.17 7.34 3.63
CA GLU A 41 -12.55 8.41 4.41
C GLU A 41 -11.71 9.34 3.54
N PHE A 42 -11.82 10.65 3.81
CA PHE A 42 -11.00 11.64 3.16
C PHE A 42 -9.69 11.79 3.91
N ILE A 43 -8.58 11.45 3.26
CA ILE A 43 -7.23 11.65 3.81
C ILE A 43 -6.76 13.05 3.42
N LYS A 44 -6.61 13.92 4.42
CA LYS A 44 -6.08 15.26 4.25
C LYS A 44 -4.55 15.20 4.28
N GLY A 45 -3.96 14.92 3.12
CA GLY A 45 -2.52 14.69 3.00
C GLY A 45 -2.01 14.90 1.58
N VAL A 46 -0.76 14.54 1.36
CA VAL A 46 -0.10 14.56 0.05
C VAL A 46 0.45 13.18 -0.31
N GLN A 47 0.67 12.93 -1.59
CA GLN A 47 1.35 11.70 -2.02
C GLN A 47 2.81 11.72 -1.57
N LEU A 48 3.34 10.57 -1.16
CA LEU A 48 4.73 10.41 -0.78
C LEU A 48 5.69 10.83 -1.92
N SER A 49 5.28 10.63 -3.17
CA SER A 49 5.98 11.11 -4.37
C SER A 49 6.27 12.62 -4.36
N ASP A 50 5.39 13.42 -3.75
CA ASP A 50 5.44 14.89 -3.78
C ASP A 50 6.25 15.47 -2.61
N ILE A 51 6.57 14.67 -1.60
CA ILE A 51 7.31 15.12 -0.41
C ILE A 51 8.79 15.28 -0.73
N ILE A 52 9.33 16.50 -0.63
CA ILE A 52 10.73 16.79 -0.98
C ILE A 52 11.69 16.20 0.05
N SER A 53 11.37 16.34 1.34
CA SER A 53 12.21 15.88 2.46
C SER A 53 11.34 15.34 3.59
N LEU A 54 11.76 14.22 4.16
CA LEU A 54 11.22 13.66 5.39
C LEU A 54 12.26 13.88 6.49
N GLU A 55 11.82 14.27 7.69
CA GLU A 55 12.72 14.43 8.84
C GLU A 55 13.27 13.06 9.31
N GLU A 56 12.41 12.04 9.35
CA GLU A 56 12.74 10.70 9.84
C GLU A 56 12.41 9.62 8.79
N PRO A 57 13.14 9.57 7.65
CA PRO A 57 12.79 8.71 6.53
C PRO A 57 12.86 7.21 6.84
N GLU A 58 13.74 6.80 7.76
CA GLU A 58 13.80 5.39 8.19
C GLU A 58 12.55 5.00 8.99
N GLU A 59 12.02 5.89 9.83
CA GLU A 59 10.80 5.62 10.59
C GLU A 59 9.58 5.51 9.68
N PHE A 60 9.47 6.40 8.69
CA PHE A 60 8.44 6.31 7.65
C PHE A 60 8.53 5.01 6.85
N LEU A 61 9.74 4.61 6.44
CA LEU A 61 9.94 3.34 5.75
C LEU A 61 9.48 2.17 6.61
N MET A 62 9.86 2.15 7.89
CA MET A 62 9.44 1.10 8.82
C MET A 62 7.92 1.05 9.02
N SER A 63 7.25 2.20 9.16
CA SER A 63 5.80 2.28 9.28
C SER A 63 5.08 1.67 8.07
N ILE A 64 5.57 2.00 6.86
CA ILE A 64 5.02 1.42 5.61
C ILE A 64 5.26 -0.09 5.57
N LEU A 65 6.45 -0.57 5.97
CA LEU A 65 6.75 -1.99 6.01
C LEU A 65 5.94 -2.75 7.06
N ASP A 66 5.59 -2.12 8.19
CA ASP A 66 4.70 -2.68 9.20
C ASP A 66 3.28 -2.84 8.65
N ASN A 67 2.76 -1.82 7.94
CA ASN A 67 1.51 -1.94 7.20
C ASN A 67 1.57 -3.11 6.20
N MET A 68 2.64 -3.19 5.39
CA MET A 68 2.79 -4.26 4.40
C MET A 68 2.93 -5.67 5.02
N ARG A 69 3.51 -5.78 6.22
CA ARG A 69 3.52 -7.02 6.99
C ARG A 69 2.12 -7.45 7.38
N ILE A 70 1.27 -6.52 7.85
CA ILE A 70 -0.13 -6.82 8.18
C ILE A 70 -0.88 -7.27 6.93
N VAL A 71 -0.68 -6.57 5.80
CA VAL A 71 -1.26 -6.92 4.48
C VAL A 71 -0.87 -8.35 4.07
N TYR A 72 0.42 -8.69 4.17
CA TYR A 72 0.94 -10.02 3.84
C TYR A 72 0.37 -11.10 4.75
N LYS A 73 0.28 -10.86 6.07
CA LYS A 73 -0.35 -11.76 7.05
C LYS A 73 -1.83 -11.98 6.79
N ALA A 74 -2.53 -10.96 6.31
CA ALA A 74 -3.92 -11.06 5.86
C ALA A 74 -4.06 -11.86 4.55
N GLY A 75 -2.95 -12.31 3.96
CA GLY A 75 -2.93 -13.13 2.76
C GLY A 75 -3.07 -12.33 1.47
N VAL A 76 -2.76 -11.03 1.49
CA VAL A 76 -2.91 -10.10 0.37
C VAL A 76 -1.56 -9.53 -0.06
N ILE A 77 -1.45 -9.19 -1.35
CA ILE A 77 -0.35 -8.42 -1.93
C ILE A 77 -0.97 -7.32 -2.80
N HIS A 78 -0.43 -6.10 -2.69
CA HIS A 78 -0.99 -4.90 -3.34
C HIS A 78 -0.89 -4.94 -4.88
N THR A 79 0.23 -5.42 -5.42
CA THR A 79 0.58 -5.54 -6.86
C THR A 79 0.90 -4.25 -7.61
N ASP A 80 0.91 -3.11 -6.94
CA ASP A 80 1.29 -1.84 -7.56
C ASP A 80 1.86 -0.86 -6.53
N LEU A 81 2.43 -1.37 -5.43
CA LEU A 81 2.90 -0.50 -4.36
C LEU A 81 4.07 0.36 -4.84
N SER A 82 3.93 1.68 -4.66
CA SER A 82 4.93 2.70 -4.99
C SER A 82 4.66 3.97 -4.19
N GLU A 83 5.53 4.97 -4.32
CA GLU A 83 5.38 6.29 -3.71
C GLU A 83 4.13 7.07 -4.15
N TYR A 84 3.49 6.68 -5.25
CA TYR A 84 2.28 7.34 -5.76
C TYR A 84 1.00 6.83 -5.07
N ASN A 85 1.07 5.64 -4.46
CA ASN A 85 -0.07 4.95 -3.86
C ASN A 85 0.01 4.98 -2.32
N ILE A 86 0.87 5.85 -1.79
CA ILE A 86 1.07 6.10 -0.37
C ILE A 86 0.83 7.58 -0.11
N MET A 87 -0.10 7.89 0.77
CA MET A 87 -0.43 9.25 1.21
C MET A 87 0.16 9.47 2.61
N ILE A 88 0.70 10.65 2.87
CA ILE A 88 1.09 11.10 4.21
C ILE A 88 0.14 12.22 4.64
N ASP A 89 -0.52 12.07 5.78
CA ASP A 89 -1.40 13.10 6.32
C ASP A 89 -0.65 14.18 7.11
N GLU A 90 -1.39 15.19 7.56
CA GLU A 90 -0.84 16.32 8.32
C GLU A 90 -0.25 15.95 9.69
N ASP A 91 -0.60 14.78 10.23
CA ASP A 91 -0.08 14.24 11.49
C ASP A 91 1.13 13.31 11.27
N GLY A 92 1.56 13.13 10.02
CA GLY A 92 2.70 12.28 9.66
C GLY A 92 2.36 10.79 9.57
N LYS A 93 1.09 10.41 9.50
CA LYS A 93 0.68 9.01 9.32
C LYS A 93 0.64 8.64 7.83
N ASP A 94 1.16 7.46 7.50
CA ASP A 94 1.09 6.88 6.17
C ASP A 94 -0.22 6.12 5.93
N TRP A 95 -0.75 6.23 4.71
CA TRP A 95 -1.99 5.60 4.26
C TRP A 95 -1.80 4.97 2.89
N ILE A 96 -2.16 3.70 2.75
CA ILE A 96 -2.01 2.94 1.49
C ILE A 96 -3.34 2.95 0.73
N ILE A 97 -3.31 3.35 -0.53
CA ILE A 97 -4.48 3.52 -1.41
C ILE A 97 -4.30 2.74 -2.72
N ASP A 98 -5.34 2.70 -3.55
CA ASP A 98 -5.34 2.10 -4.90
C ASP A 98 -5.17 0.57 -4.91
N TRP A 99 -6.23 -0.14 -4.52
CA TRP A 99 -6.22 -1.60 -4.38
C TRP A 99 -6.92 -2.43 -5.48
N PRO A 100 -7.24 -1.95 -6.70
CA PRO A 100 -8.10 -2.70 -7.63
C PRO A 100 -7.47 -3.98 -8.20
N GLN A 101 -6.14 -4.16 -8.08
CA GLN A 101 -5.40 -5.28 -8.68
C GLN A 101 -4.80 -6.26 -7.66
N TYR A 102 -5.15 -6.13 -6.37
CA TYR A 102 -4.55 -6.97 -5.33
C TYR A 102 -4.68 -8.47 -5.65
N ILE A 103 -3.67 -9.25 -5.25
CA ILE A 103 -3.70 -10.71 -5.33
C ILE A 103 -3.58 -11.35 -3.96
N LEU A 104 -3.85 -12.65 -3.90
CA LEU A 104 -3.62 -13.45 -2.71
C LEU A 104 -2.18 -13.96 -2.68
N THR A 105 -1.64 -14.18 -1.48
CA THR A 105 -0.30 -14.76 -1.27
C THR A 105 -0.15 -16.18 -1.81
N LYS A 106 -1.25 -16.85 -2.15
CA LYS A 106 -1.27 -18.18 -2.80
C LYS A 106 -1.06 -18.12 -4.32
N HIS A 107 -0.99 -16.93 -4.91
CA HIS A 107 -0.77 -16.76 -6.34
C HIS A 107 0.62 -17.31 -6.74
N HIS A 108 0.73 -17.91 -7.94
CA HIS A 108 1.96 -18.58 -8.37
C HIS A 108 3.19 -17.65 -8.42
N ASN A 109 2.97 -16.36 -8.68
CA ASN A 109 4.01 -15.32 -8.69
C ASN A 109 4.00 -14.41 -7.44
N ALA A 110 3.33 -14.80 -6.35
CA ALA A 110 3.15 -13.95 -5.17
C ALA A 110 4.50 -13.41 -4.62
N GLU A 111 5.49 -14.28 -4.49
CA GLU A 111 6.81 -13.92 -3.95
C GLU A 111 7.55 -12.86 -4.78
N GLU A 112 7.53 -13.01 -6.11
CA GLU A 112 8.15 -12.04 -7.02
C GLU A 112 7.45 -10.69 -6.99
N ILE A 113 6.11 -10.71 -6.96
CA ILE A 113 5.28 -9.50 -6.95
C ILE A 113 5.46 -8.75 -5.63
N LEU A 114 5.48 -9.46 -4.49
CA LEU A 114 5.77 -8.87 -3.19
C LEU A 114 7.18 -8.24 -3.18
N ALA A 115 8.20 -8.96 -3.64
CA ALA A 115 9.56 -8.45 -3.68
C ALA A 115 9.69 -7.19 -4.56
N ARG A 116 8.95 -7.14 -5.67
CA ARG A 116 8.90 -5.95 -6.52
C ARG A 116 8.24 -4.76 -5.81
N ASP A 117 7.09 -4.97 -5.19
CA ASP A 117 6.33 -3.94 -4.46
C ASP A 117 7.14 -3.34 -3.32
N ILE A 118 7.68 -4.18 -2.43
CA ILE A 118 8.55 -3.75 -1.34
C ILE A 118 9.84 -3.11 -1.87
N GLY A 119 10.38 -3.68 -2.95
CA GLY A 119 11.56 -3.15 -3.62
C GLY A 119 11.33 -1.79 -4.28
N ASN A 120 10.11 -1.44 -4.72
CA ASN A 120 9.78 -0.10 -5.22
C ASN A 120 9.91 0.91 -4.09
N VAL A 121 9.28 0.65 -2.94
CA VAL A 121 9.29 1.51 -1.76
C VAL A 121 10.72 1.68 -1.23
N ALA A 122 11.44 0.59 -0.97
CA ALA A 122 12.81 0.66 -0.47
C ALA A 122 13.75 1.42 -1.43
N ARG A 123 13.60 1.22 -2.75
CA ARG A 123 14.37 1.98 -3.75
C ARG A 123 14.03 3.45 -3.74
N PHE A 124 12.76 3.82 -3.60
CA PHE A 124 12.34 5.21 -3.49
C PHE A 124 13.00 5.90 -2.30
N PHE A 125 12.89 5.31 -1.10
CA PHE A 125 13.50 5.87 0.12
C PHE A 125 15.02 5.99 0.02
N LYS A 126 15.69 4.97 -0.52
CA LYS A 126 17.14 5.02 -0.75
C LYS A 126 17.54 6.14 -1.71
N ARG A 127 16.82 6.29 -2.83
CA ARG A 127 17.12 7.30 -3.86
C ARG A 127 16.86 8.72 -3.38
N LYS A 128 15.73 8.93 -2.69
CA LYS A 128 15.21 10.28 -2.37
C LYS A 128 15.65 10.76 -1.00
N HIS A 129 15.80 9.85 -0.04
CA HIS A 129 16.06 10.17 1.35
C HIS A 129 17.33 9.52 1.93
N GLY A 130 18.05 8.72 1.13
CA GLY A 130 19.35 8.16 1.52
C GLY A 130 19.28 7.05 2.58
N THR A 131 18.13 6.37 2.70
CA THR A 131 17.99 5.25 3.63
C THR A 131 18.94 4.10 3.30
N THR A 132 19.27 3.31 4.33
CA THR A 132 20.32 2.30 4.26
C THR A 132 19.81 0.87 4.12
N MET A 133 18.54 0.62 4.46
CA MET A 133 17.93 -0.69 4.37
C MET A 133 17.97 -1.24 2.93
N SER A 134 18.42 -2.48 2.80
CA SER A 134 18.42 -3.19 1.52
C SER A 134 17.04 -3.73 1.17
N ILE A 135 16.80 -3.98 -0.13
CA ILE A 135 15.54 -4.58 -0.59
C ILE A 135 15.30 -5.94 0.06
N GLN A 136 16.35 -6.74 0.21
CA GLN A 136 16.25 -8.08 0.81
C GLN A 136 15.83 -7.98 2.28
N GLU A 137 16.45 -7.09 3.06
CA GLU A 137 16.07 -6.84 4.46
C GLU A 137 14.62 -6.39 4.58
N ALA A 138 14.16 -5.49 3.70
CA ALA A 138 12.78 -5.01 3.70
C ALA A 138 11.77 -6.14 3.38
N VAL A 139 12.07 -6.98 2.38
CA VAL A 139 11.22 -8.13 2.02
C VAL A 139 11.17 -9.15 3.15
N ASP A 140 12.33 -9.49 3.73
CA ASP A 140 12.41 -10.43 4.84
C ASP A 140 11.66 -9.88 6.06
N TYR A 141 11.77 -8.59 6.34
CA TYR A 141 11.02 -7.93 7.42
C TYR A 141 9.51 -8.13 7.25
N VAL A 142 8.97 -7.88 6.05
CA VAL A 142 7.54 -8.06 5.76
C VAL A 142 7.09 -9.51 5.94
N LYS A 143 7.94 -10.48 5.58
CA LYS A 143 7.60 -11.92 5.61
C LYS A 143 7.76 -12.60 6.97
N THR A 144 8.66 -12.12 7.82
CA THR A 144 9.09 -12.82 9.05
C THR A 144 8.34 -12.44 10.32
N GLY A 145 7.50 -11.40 10.26
CA GLY A 145 6.74 -10.94 11.41
C GLY A 145 5.53 -11.79 11.73
#